data_AF-A0AAN1XSI5-F1
#
_entry.id   AF-A0AAN1XSI5-F1
#
_cell.length_a   1.000
_cell.length_b   1.000
_cell.length_c   1.000
_cell.angle_alpha   90.00
_cell.angle_beta   90.00
_cell.angle_gamma   90.00
#
_symmetry.space_group_name_H-M   'P 1'
#
loop_
_entity.id
_entity.type
_entity.pdbx_description
1 polymer ?
#
loop_
_entity_poly.entity_id
_entity_poly.type
_entity_poly.pdbx_seq_one_letter_code
_entity_poly.pdbx_strand_id
1 'polypeptide(L)'
;MALIRFLVTSRTTLTRAYTLARDARVPLRLKLLALAGALLILSPLNILGDIPLLGIVDDAALLGLLAAWFVRQAARAIEVPVYAAETSRQTLMASR
;
A
#
# COMPACT_ATOMS: atom_id res chain seq x y z
N MET A 1 -16.01 -7.12 -18.95
CA MET A 1 -15.86 -7.86 -17.68
C MET A 1 -14.57 -7.53 -16.91
N ALA A 2 -13.39 -7.41 -17.54
CA ALA A 2 -12.14 -7.07 -16.86
C ALA A 2 -12.13 -5.69 -16.18
N LEU A 3 -12.70 -4.67 -16.84
CA LEU A 3 -12.76 -3.29 -16.33
C LEU A 3 -13.61 -3.17 -15.03
N ILE A 4 -14.73 -3.88 -14.96
CA ILE A 4 -15.61 -3.88 -13.77
C ILE A 4 -14.92 -4.57 -12.60
N ARG A 5 -14.22 -5.69 -12.83
CA ARG A 5 -13.39 -6.32 -11.78
C ARG A 5 -12.27 -5.39 -11.33
N PHE A 6 -11.59 -4.72 -12.26
CA PHE A 6 -10.54 -3.76 -11.94
C PHE A 6 -11.05 -2.61 -11.07
N LEU A 7 -12.21 -2.04 -11.40
CA LEU A 7 -12.87 -0.98 -10.63
C LEU A 7 -13.31 -1.45 -9.23
N VAL A 8 -13.88 -2.66 -9.13
CA VAL A 8 -14.36 -3.21 -7.85
C VAL A 8 -13.20 -3.62 -6.94
N THR A 9 -12.14 -4.23 -7.48
CA THR A 9 -10.92 -4.58 -6.73
C THR A 9 -10.15 -3.32 -6.30
N SER A 10 -10.17 -2.27 -7.12
CA SER A 10 -9.57 -0.99 -6.77
C SER A 10 -10.26 -0.36 -5.56
N ARG A 11 -11.59 -0.38 -5.50
CA ARG A 11 -12.35 0.19 -4.36
C ARG A 11 -12.05 -0.49 -3.03
N THR A 12 -11.98 -1.82 -3.00
CA THR A 12 -11.67 -2.56 -1.76
C THR A 12 -10.20 -2.42 -1.35
N THR A 13 -9.31 -2.23 -2.33
CA THR A 13 -7.88 -1.97 -2.08
C THR A 13 -7.67 -0.59 -1.47
N LEU A 14 -8.39 0.44 -1.94
CA LEU A 14 -8.30 1.79 -1.38
C LEU A 14 -8.79 1.85 0.08
N THR A 15 -9.91 1.21 0.40
CA THR A 15 -10.41 1.19 1.79
C THR A 15 -9.44 0.47 2.72
N ARG A 16 -8.85 -0.65 2.28
CA ARG A 16 -7.79 -1.35 3.03
C ARG A 16 -6.52 -0.52 3.19
N ALA A 17 -6.10 0.18 2.14
CA ALA A 17 -4.95 1.07 2.20
C ALA A 17 -5.20 2.20 3.22
N TYR A 18 -6.41 2.76 3.25
CA TYR A 18 -6.79 3.80 4.21
C TYR A 18 -6.81 3.28 5.66
N THR A 19 -7.37 2.10 5.91
CA THR A 19 -7.36 1.50 7.26
C THR A 19 -5.94 1.20 7.73
N LEU A 20 -5.08 0.65 6.86
CA LEU A 20 -3.68 0.36 7.17
C LEU A 20 -2.84 1.64 7.36
N ALA A 21 -3.13 2.71 6.61
CA ALA A 21 -2.45 3.99 6.79
C ALA A 21 -2.74 4.59 8.19
N ARG A 22 -3.92 4.33 8.75
CA ARG A 22 -4.29 4.73 10.11
C ARG A 22 -3.82 3.78 11.20
N ASP A 23 -3.45 2.55 10.85
CA ASP A 23 -2.96 1.56 11.81
C ASP A 23 -1.60 1.97 12.38
N ALA A 24 -1.48 2.03 13.71
CA ALA A 24 -0.25 2.37 14.42
C ALA A 24 0.85 1.30 14.26
N ARG A 25 0.48 0.06 13.90
CA ARG A 25 1.41 -1.05 13.68
C ARG A 25 2.18 -0.92 12.36
N VAL A 26 1.69 -0.12 11.42
CA VAL A 26 2.36 0.08 10.13
C VAL A 26 3.51 1.08 10.30
N PRO A 27 4.75 0.74 9.88
CA PRO A 27 5.89 1.62 10.02
C PRO A 27 5.69 2.96 9.31
N LEU A 28 6.04 4.06 10.00
CA LEU A 28 5.89 5.42 9.48
C LEU A 28 6.62 5.61 8.13
N ARG A 29 7.75 4.94 7.94
CA ARG A 29 8.52 4.96 6.68
C ARG A 29 7.67 4.51 5.48
N LEU A 30 6.86 3.46 5.63
CA LEU A 30 5.99 2.98 4.54
C LEU A 30 4.87 3.98 4.23
N LYS A 31 4.33 4.65 5.25
CA LYS A 31 3.31 5.69 5.09
C LYS A 31 3.86 6.90 4.35
N LEU A 32 5.05 7.36 4.73
CA LEU A 32 5.73 8.48 4.07
C LEU A 32 6.08 8.15 2.62
N LEU A 33 6.51 6.92 2.34
CA LEU A 33 6.86 6.50 0.98
C LEU A 33 5.63 6.41 0.07
N ALA A 34 4.51 5.90 0.61
CA ALA A 34 3.23 5.90 -0.10
C ALA A 34 2.70 7.33 -0.34
N LEU A 35 2.82 8.22 0.65
CA LEU A 35 2.44 9.63 0.50
C LEU A 35 3.29 10.35 -0.56
N ALA A 36 4.60 10.15 -0.53
CA ALA A 36 5.52 10.70 -1.52
C ALA A 36 5.21 10.17 -2.93
N GLY A 37 4.94 8.87 -3.07
CA GLY A 37 4.52 8.29 -4.34
C GLY A 37 3.22 8.89 -4.87
N ALA A 38 2.21 9.08 -4.01
CA ALA A 38 0.95 9.70 -4.39
C ALA A 38 1.16 11.17 -4.81
N LEU A 39 1.98 11.92 -4.06
CA LEU A 39 2.34 13.29 -4.40
C LEU A 39 3.06 13.38 -5.75
N LEU A 40 3.93 12.43 -6.09
CA LEU A 40 4.61 12.38 -7.39
C LEU A 40 3.63 12.10 -8.54
N ILE A 41 2.68 11.19 -8.34
CA ILE A 41 1.68 10.86 -9.37
C ILE A 41 0.70 12.02 -9.57
N LEU A 42 0.23 12.65 -8.49
CA LEU A 42 -0.65 13.82 -8.56
C LEU A 42 0.10 15.13 -8.85
N SER A 43 1.43 15.11 -8.89
CA SER A 43 2.23 16.31 -9.03
C SER A 43 1.96 16.97 -10.38
N PRO A 44 1.77 18.31 -10.43
CA PRO A 44 1.72 19.05 -11.68
C PRO A 44 3.05 19.00 -12.46
N LEU A 45 4.11 18.38 -11.91
CA LEU A 45 5.34 18.00 -12.62
C LEU A 45 5.13 16.85 -13.63
N ASN A 46 3.90 16.62 -14.08
CA ASN A 46 3.53 15.55 -15.00
C ASN A 46 4.23 15.73 -16.36
N ILE A 47 5.45 15.19 -16.47
CA ILE A 47 6.27 15.14 -17.70
C ILE A 47 5.60 14.30 -18.80
N LEU A 48 4.51 13.57 -18.51
CA LEU A 48 3.74 12.75 -19.45
C LEU A 48 2.37 13.36 -19.83
N GLY A 49 2.05 14.56 -19.33
CA GLY A 49 0.74 15.21 -19.39
C GLY A 49 0.28 15.76 -20.76
N ASP A 50 0.89 15.39 -21.88
CA ASP A 50 0.52 15.93 -23.19
C ASP A 50 -0.82 15.40 -23.75
N ILE A 51 -1.44 14.39 -23.11
CA ILE A 51 -2.76 13.88 -23.50
C ILE A 51 -3.75 13.92 -22.32
N PRO A 52 -4.66 14.92 -22.27
CA PRO A 52 -5.45 15.25 -21.08
C PRO A 52 -6.43 14.16 -20.60
N LEU A 53 -6.85 13.24 -21.48
CA LEU A 53 -7.78 12.16 -21.11
C LEU A 53 -7.09 10.83 -20.79
N LEU A 54 -5.96 10.54 -21.45
CA LEU A 54 -5.17 9.32 -21.23
C LEU A 54 -4.29 9.43 -19.98
N GLY A 55 -3.77 10.63 -19.68
CA GLY A 55 -2.98 10.87 -18.47
C GLY A 55 -3.76 10.59 -17.18
N ILE A 56 -5.05 10.95 -17.13
CA ILE A 56 -5.90 10.71 -15.94
C ILE A 56 -6.11 9.22 -15.68
N VAL A 57 -6.26 8.42 -16.75
CA VAL A 57 -6.44 6.96 -16.63
C VAL A 57 -5.13 6.30 -16.19
N ASP A 58 -3.99 6.77 -16.69
CA ASP A 58 -2.67 6.29 -16.28
C ASP A 58 -2.37 6.63 -14.80
N ASP A 59 -2.63 7.87 -14.38
CA ASP A 59 -2.48 8.30 -13.00
C ASP A 59 -3.36 7.46 -12.04
N ALA A 60 -4.60 7.16 -12.44
CA ALA A 60 -5.48 6.29 -11.66
C ALA A 60 -4.95 4.85 -11.55
N ALA A 61 -4.36 4.31 -12.63
CA ALA A 61 -3.74 3.00 -12.62
C ALA A 61 -2.48 2.97 -11.73
N LEU A 62 -1.65 4.01 -11.80
CA LEU A 62 -0.46 4.18 -10.96
C LEU A 62 -0.82 4.30 -9.48
N LEU A 63 -1.86 5.08 -9.14
CA LEU A 63 -2.37 5.18 -7.78
C LEU A 63 -2.94 3.85 -7.27
N GLY A 64 -3.67 3.12 -8.12
CA GLY A 64 -4.15 1.77 -7.81
C GLY A 64 -3.00 0.79 -7.54
N LEU A 65 -1.95 0.85 -8.36
CA LEU A 65 -0.75 0.02 -8.20
C LEU A 65 -0.01 0.37 -6.90
N LEU A 66 0.15 1.66 -6.61
CA LEU A 66 0.77 2.15 -5.38
C LEU A 66 -0.01 1.70 -4.14
N ALA A 67 -1.34 1.82 -4.17
CA ALA A 67 -2.20 1.35 -3.08
C ALA A 67 -2.08 -0.17 -2.88
N ALA A 68 -2.06 -0.95 -3.96
CA ALA A 68 -1.88 -2.40 -3.88
C ALA A 68 -0.49 -2.78 -3.34
N TRP A 69 0.56 -2.06 -3.74
CA TRP A 69 1.90 -2.22 -3.19
C TRP A 69 1.94 -1.90 -1.69
N PHE A 70 1.37 -0.77 -1.29
CA PHE A 70 1.34 -0.34 0.11
C PHE A 70 0.63 -1.36 1.00
N VAL A 71 -0.54 -1.87 0.59
CA VAL A 71 -1.28 -2.90 1.33
C VAL A 71 -0.44 -4.17 1.53
N ARG A 72 0.26 -4.64 0.48
CA ARG A 72 1.13 -5.81 0.58
C ARG A 72 2.30 -5.61 1.53
N GLN A 73 2.94 -4.44 1.48
CA GLN A 73 4.09 -4.16 2.34
C GLN A 73 3.68 -3.89 3.78
N ALA A 74 2.55 -3.22 4.00
CA ALA A 74 1.98 -3.03 5.32
C ALA A 74 1.59 -4.38 5.97
N ALA A 75 0.96 -5.28 5.23
CA ALA A 75 0.63 -6.63 5.72
C ALA A 75 1.89 -7.40 6.15
N ARG A 76 2.93 -7.43 5.30
CA ARG A 76 4.22 -8.05 5.63
C ARG A 76 4.87 -7.41 6.85
N ALA A 77 4.84 -6.09 6.95
CA ALA A 77 5.41 -5.37 8.08
C ALA A 77 4.68 -5.62 9.40
N ILE A 78 3.40 -5.98 9.37
CA ILE A 78 2.61 -6.36 10.55
C ILE A 78 2.81 -7.85 10.90
N GLU A 79 2.95 -8.74 9.91
CA GLU A 79 3.12 -10.18 10.13
C GLU A 79 4.52 -10.54 10.68
N VAL A 80 5.58 -9.91 10.15
CA VAL A 80 6.97 -10.16 10.56
C VAL A 80 7.22 -9.96 12.08
N PRO A 81 6.70 -8.91 12.76
CA PRO A 81 6.90 -8.76 14.20
C PRO A 81 6.13 -9.77 15.06
N VAL A 82 5.01 -10.33 14.59
CA VAL A 82 4.23 -11.31 15.36
C VAL A 82 4.97 -12.65 15.46
N TYR A 83 5.50 -13.15 14.35
CA TYR A 83 6.28 -14.38 14.33
C TYR A 83 7.58 -14.28 15.14
N ALA A 84 8.31 -13.16 15.02
CA ALA A 84 9.55 -12.95 15.78
C ALA A 84 9.33 -12.96 17.31
N ALA A 85 8.18 -12.45 17.77
CA ALA A 85 7.81 -12.45 19.19
C ALA A 85 7.38 -13.83 19.71
N GLU A 86 6.69 -14.63 18.89
CA GLU A 86 6.27 -15.99 19.26
C GLU A 86 7.43 -16.98 19.30
N THR A 87 8.33 -16.95 18.31
CA THR A 87 9.51 -17.83 18.30
C THR A 87 10.39 -17.58 19.53
N SER A 88 10.61 -16.33 19.90
CA SER A 88 11.40 -15.96 21.08
C SER A 88 10.79 -16.50 22.38
N ARG A 89 9.46 -16.47 22.53
CA ARG A 89 8.76 -17.03 23.70
C ARG A 89 8.84 -18.54 23.76
N GLN A 90 8.69 -19.23 22.63
CA GLN A 90 8.78 -20.69 22.57
C GLN A 90 10.19 -21.19 22.92
N THR A 91 11.24 -20.53 22.43
CA THR A 91 12.63 -20.86 22.79
C THR A 91 12.90 -20.63 24.28
N LEU A 92 12.37 -19.55 24.87
CA LEU A 92 12.48 -19.29 26.31
C LEU A 92 11.74 -20.32 27.18
N MET A 93 10.59 -20.83 26.73
CA MET A 93 9.84 -21.86 27.46
C MET A 93 10.44 -23.25 27.32
N ALA A 94 11.04 -23.58 26.17
CA ALA A 94 11.74 -24.85 25.96
C ALA A 94 13.10 -24.93 26.69
N SER A 95 13.62 -23.79 27.16
CA SER A 95 14.88 -23.67 27.90
C SER A 95 14.71 -23.76 29.44
N ARG A 96 13.50 -23.99 29.94
CA ARG A 96 13.17 -24.13 31.37
C ARG A 96 12.81 -25.57 31.71
#